data_AF-A0A940FFZ6-F1
#
_entry.id   AF-A0A940FFZ6-F1
#
_cell.length_a   1.000
_cell.length_b   1.000
_cell.length_c   1.000
_cell.angle_alpha   90.00
_cell.angle_beta   90.00
_cell.angle_gamma   90.00
#
_symmetry.space_group_name_H-M   'P 1'
#
loop_
_entity.id
_entity.type
_entity.pdbx_description
1 polymer ?
#
loop_
_entity_poly.entity_id
_entity_poly.type
_entity_poly.pdbx_seq_one_letter_code
_entity_poly.pdbx_strand_id
1 'polypeptide(L)'
;NNYVPVFYMGSEDADLDELGHIFLSGEKITWDTKQKGAIGRMNTKGLDKIVNRISGELSVQPYGLELIELLKRCYVESKDIQTATLKIVNELFGEYGLVVVIPDNKAFKNELIPVFEDELFNRRSSSMVEKTSEQIGKNFKVQAHPREINLFYLKDDIRERIEFKEDKFSVVNTAISFSSEEIKKELREYPERFSPNVILRGVLQETILPNISFIGGGGELAYWMELKEVFEYYKVPYPVLITRNSFLVIENKWKDKMNKMGISVNDIFKSSHDLVSELVKRESEKQLDLNKEIADANNYYAQLKNIAGQVDATLANHVEALQTRALKPLKELEKKLLRAEKRKYAEQSVQVEKLKRELFPNNSLQERVENFMPYYAKWGREFIRLIYEQSLTLEQRFVVVTIN
;
A
#
# COMPACT_ATOMS: atom_id res chain seq x y z
N ASN A 1 25.59 -17.28 -2.51
CA ASN A 1 24.60 -16.46 -1.77
C ASN A 1 24.34 -17.06 -0.41
N ASN A 2 24.45 -16.28 0.66
CA ASN A 2 24.20 -16.73 2.04
C ASN A 2 22.72 -16.59 2.43
N TYR A 3 21.89 -15.99 1.57
CA TYR A 3 20.46 -15.74 1.79
C TYR A 3 19.68 -16.06 0.52
N VAL A 4 18.40 -16.44 0.68
CA VAL A 4 17.50 -16.79 -0.43
C VAL A 4 16.35 -15.77 -0.46
N PRO A 5 16.19 -14.99 -1.54
CA PRO A 5 15.04 -14.10 -1.68
C PRO A 5 13.79 -14.92 -1.98
N VAL A 6 12.74 -14.71 -1.19
CA VAL A 6 11.46 -15.44 -1.34
C VAL A 6 10.31 -14.46 -1.52
N PHE A 7 9.51 -14.67 -2.57
CA PHE A 7 8.24 -14.00 -2.76
C PHE A 7 7.10 -14.92 -2.30
N TYR A 8 6.48 -14.58 -1.17
CA TYR A 8 5.31 -15.28 -0.66
C TYR A 8 4.06 -14.77 -1.38
N MET A 9 3.42 -15.62 -2.18
CA MET A 9 2.27 -15.23 -2.98
C MET A 9 0.98 -15.31 -2.15
N GLY A 10 0.18 -14.24 -2.14
CA GLY A 10 -1.14 -14.19 -1.50
C GLY A 10 -2.23 -14.97 -2.26
N SER A 11 -1.98 -16.22 -2.64
CA SER A 11 -2.86 -17.02 -3.52
C SER A 11 -4.22 -17.36 -2.91
N GLU A 12 -4.33 -17.30 -1.58
CA GLU A 12 -5.53 -17.66 -0.83
C GLU A 12 -6.49 -16.48 -0.62
N ASP A 13 -6.19 -15.28 -1.11
CA ASP A 13 -7.10 -14.13 -1.00
C ASP A 13 -8.36 -14.30 -1.86
N ALA A 14 -9.45 -13.63 -1.50
CA ALA A 14 -10.71 -13.61 -2.25
C ALA A 14 -11.21 -12.20 -2.57
N ASP A 15 -10.45 -11.15 -2.27
CA ASP A 15 -10.83 -9.78 -2.62
C ASP A 15 -10.62 -9.49 -4.11
N LEU A 16 -11.66 -9.80 -4.92
CA LEU A 16 -11.66 -9.51 -6.36
C LEU A 16 -11.76 -8.01 -6.65
N ASP A 17 -12.29 -7.20 -5.74
CA ASP A 17 -12.38 -5.76 -5.96
C ASP A 17 -10.99 -5.12 -5.88
N GLU A 18 -10.12 -5.66 -5.02
CA GLU A 18 -8.71 -5.28 -4.93
C GLU A 18 -7.87 -5.89 -6.06
N LEU A 19 -7.95 -7.20 -6.30
CA LEU A 19 -7.01 -7.93 -7.16
C LEU A 19 -7.49 -8.13 -8.61
N GLY A 20 -8.79 -7.96 -8.87
CA GLY A 20 -9.41 -8.22 -10.16
C GLY A 20 -9.25 -7.09 -11.18
N HIS A 21 -8.33 -6.14 -10.98
CA HIS A 21 -8.15 -5.02 -11.89
C HIS A 21 -6.70 -4.51 -11.95
N ILE A 22 -6.42 -3.77 -13.02
CA ILE A 22 -5.20 -2.99 -13.20
C ILE A 22 -5.56 -1.58 -13.66
N PHE A 23 -4.63 -0.64 -13.49
CA PHE A 23 -4.68 0.63 -14.21
C PHE A 23 -3.69 0.62 -15.37
N LEU A 24 -4.16 0.99 -16.55
CA LEU A 24 -3.35 1.17 -17.74
C LEU A 24 -3.62 2.57 -18.31
N SER A 25 -2.59 3.43 -18.35
CA SER A 25 -2.70 4.81 -18.83
C SER A 25 -3.86 5.61 -18.20
N GLY A 26 -4.12 5.37 -16.92
CA GLY A 26 -5.20 6.01 -16.15
C GLY A 26 -6.58 5.35 -16.28
N GLU A 27 -6.75 4.38 -17.16
CA GLU A 27 -7.98 3.59 -17.29
C GLU A 27 -7.94 2.37 -16.36
N LYS A 28 -9.02 2.13 -15.61
CA LYS A 28 -9.20 0.91 -14.81
C LYS A 28 -9.71 -0.21 -15.72
N ILE A 29 -8.90 -1.25 -15.92
CA ILE A 29 -9.28 -2.46 -16.66
C ILE A 29 -9.59 -3.56 -15.65
N THR A 30 -10.83 -4.03 -15.64
CA THR A 30 -11.32 -5.04 -14.68
C THR A 30 -11.49 -6.39 -15.36
N TRP A 31 -11.11 -7.46 -14.66
CA TRP A 31 -11.42 -8.83 -15.04
C TRP A 31 -12.86 -9.18 -14.68
N ASP A 32 -13.71 -9.25 -15.70
CA ASP A 32 -15.11 -9.64 -15.53
C ASP A 32 -15.23 -11.16 -15.35
N THR A 33 -15.31 -11.58 -14.09
CA THR A 33 -15.49 -12.99 -13.70
C THR A 33 -16.57 -13.13 -12.63
N LYS A 34 -17.28 -14.25 -12.66
CA LYS A 34 -18.28 -14.62 -11.65
C LYS A 34 -17.78 -15.72 -10.69
N GLN A 35 -16.50 -16.08 -10.81
CA GLN A 35 -15.87 -17.07 -9.94
C GLN A 35 -15.83 -16.56 -8.50
N LYS A 36 -15.86 -17.49 -7.55
CA LYS A 36 -15.81 -17.22 -6.11
C LYS A 36 -14.68 -18.02 -5.47
N GLY A 37 -14.40 -17.72 -4.20
CA GLY A 37 -13.38 -18.40 -3.41
C GLY A 37 -12.00 -17.78 -3.58
N ALA A 38 -10.96 -18.57 -3.31
CA ALA A 38 -9.58 -18.11 -3.40
C ALA A 38 -9.20 -17.78 -4.86
N ILE A 39 -8.75 -16.55 -5.10
CA ILE A 39 -8.40 -16.02 -6.42
C ILE A 39 -7.31 -16.86 -7.08
N GLY A 40 -6.32 -17.33 -6.31
CA GLY A 40 -5.27 -18.21 -6.82
C GLY A 40 -5.81 -19.49 -7.48
N ARG A 41 -6.93 -20.03 -6.99
CA ARG A 41 -7.58 -21.24 -7.52
C ARG A 41 -8.50 -20.97 -8.72
N MET A 42 -8.84 -19.71 -8.99
CA MET A 42 -9.71 -19.35 -10.11
C MET A 42 -9.03 -19.69 -11.43
N ASN A 43 -9.82 -20.16 -12.41
CA ASN A 43 -9.32 -20.36 -13.77
C ASN A 43 -9.15 -19.01 -14.48
N THR A 44 -8.27 -18.98 -15.48
CA THR A 44 -7.84 -17.77 -16.21
C THR A 44 -8.80 -17.32 -17.31
N LYS A 45 -10.01 -17.92 -17.42
CA LYS A 45 -10.95 -17.58 -18.49
C LYS A 45 -11.31 -16.10 -18.50
N GLY A 46 -11.33 -15.51 -19.69
CA GLY A 46 -11.62 -14.09 -19.89
C GLY A 46 -10.41 -13.16 -19.79
N LEU A 47 -9.26 -13.64 -19.28
CA LEU A 47 -8.04 -12.84 -19.28
C LEU A 47 -7.48 -12.62 -20.69
N ASP A 48 -7.81 -13.46 -21.66
CA ASP A 48 -7.51 -13.25 -23.08
C ASP A 48 -8.05 -11.90 -23.59
N LYS A 49 -9.24 -11.48 -23.14
CA LYS A 49 -9.81 -10.18 -23.49
C LYS A 49 -9.01 -9.02 -22.91
N ILE A 50 -8.51 -9.17 -21.68
CA ILE A 50 -7.65 -8.18 -21.02
C ILE A 50 -6.32 -8.08 -21.76
N VAL A 51 -5.69 -9.22 -22.06
CA VAL A 51 -4.43 -9.26 -22.82
C VAL A 51 -4.60 -8.64 -24.20
N ASN A 52 -5.72 -8.87 -24.88
CA ASN A 52 -6.03 -8.22 -26.16
C ASN A 52 -6.21 -6.70 -26.03
N ARG A 53 -6.87 -6.21 -24.97
CA ARG A 53 -6.99 -4.77 -24.69
C ARG A 53 -5.63 -4.13 -24.41
N ILE A 54 -4.77 -4.79 -23.64
CA ILE A 54 -3.39 -4.35 -23.38
C ILE A 54 -2.60 -4.32 -24.68
N SER A 55 -2.74 -5.35 -25.53
CA SER A 55 -2.10 -5.44 -26.84
C SER A 55 -2.46 -4.27 -27.75
N GLY A 56 -3.73 -3.85 -27.77
CA GLY A 56 -4.18 -2.71 -28.58
C GLY A 56 -3.46 -1.39 -28.26
N GLU A 57 -2.88 -1.27 -27.06
CA GLU A 57 -2.23 -0.05 -26.58
C GLU A 57 -0.70 -0.15 -26.53
N LEU A 58 -0.19 -1.29 -26.04
CA LEU A 58 1.24 -1.45 -25.76
C LEU A 58 2.01 -2.12 -26.89
N SER A 59 1.37 -2.81 -27.84
CA SER A 59 2.06 -3.55 -28.91
C SER A 59 2.89 -2.66 -29.84
N VAL A 60 2.56 -1.38 -29.94
CA VAL A 60 3.28 -0.38 -30.75
C VAL A 60 4.62 0.05 -30.14
N GLN A 61 4.85 -0.27 -28.86
CA GLN A 61 6.09 0.07 -28.17
C GLN A 61 7.22 -0.91 -28.54
N PRO A 62 8.50 -0.53 -28.37
CA PRO A 62 9.65 -1.34 -28.80
C PRO A 62 9.65 -2.79 -28.30
N TYR A 63 9.23 -3.02 -27.06
CA TYR A 63 9.12 -4.34 -26.42
C TYR A 63 7.66 -4.76 -26.19
N GLY A 64 6.72 -4.08 -26.87
CA GLY A 64 5.29 -4.31 -26.74
C GLY A 64 4.90 -5.74 -27.11
N LEU A 65 5.31 -6.21 -28.28
CA LEU A 65 5.00 -7.57 -28.74
C LEU A 65 5.58 -8.66 -27.82
N GLU A 66 6.80 -8.45 -27.32
CA GLU A 66 7.42 -9.35 -26.34
C GLU A 66 6.59 -9.45 -25.06
N LEU A 67 6.15 -8.30 -24.52
CA LEU A 67 5.29 -8.26 -23.35
C LEU A 67 3.97 -9.01 -23.58
N ILE A 68 3.32 -8.81 -24.73
CA ILE A 68 2.06 -9.48 -25.04
C ILE A 68 2.24 -11.00 -25.11
N GLU A 69 3.31 -11.49 -25.73
CA GLU A 69 3.61 -12.92 -25.77
C GLU A 69 3.93 -13.49 -24.37
N LEU A 70 4.64 -12.73 -23.53
CA LEU A 70 4.83 -13.09 -22.12
C LEU A 70 3.48 -13.22 -21.38
N LEU A 71 2.58 -12.23 -21.52
CA LEU A 71 1.27 -12.25 -20.88
C LEU A 71 0.40 -13.42 -21.37
N LYS A 72 0.43 -13.76 -22.67
CA LYS A 72 -0.29 -14.92 -23.20
C LYS A 72 0.22 -16.23 -22.60
N ARG A 73 1.54 -16.47 -22.63
CA ARG A 73 2.17 -17.67 -22.05
C ARG A 73 1.89 -17.82 -20.55
N CYS A 74 1.91 -16.70 -19.82
CA CYS A 74 1.70 -16.71 -18.38
C CYS A 74 0.23 -16.83 -18.02
N TYR A 75 -0.66 -15.97 -18.54
CA TYR A 75 -2.04 -15.88 -18.08
C TYR A 75 -3.03 -16.64 -18.95
N VAL A 76 -2.92 -16.59 -20.29
CA VAL A 76 -3.90 -17.24 -21.18
C VAL A 76 -3.69 -18.75 -21.24
N GLU A 77 -2.44 -19.21 -21.22
CA GLU A 77 -2.08 -20.64 -21.31
C GLU A 77 -1.99 -21.35 -19.96
N SER A 78 -2.25 -20.65 -18.86
CA SER A 78 -2.26 -21.27 -17.51
C SER A 78 -3.65 -21.69 -17.10
N LYS A 79 -3.72 -22.77 -16.32
CA LYS A 79 -4.99 -23.31 -15.81
C LYS A 79 -5.66 -22.41 -14.78
N ASP A 80 -4.89 -21.73 -13.94
CA ASP A 80 -5.34 -20.95 -12.79
C ASP A 80 -4.44 -19.73 -12.52
N ILE A 81 -4.95 -18.78 -11.72
CA ILE A 81 -4.29 -17.50 -11.44
C ILE A 81 -2.98 -17.69 -10.68
N GLN A 82 -2.91 -18.64 -9.74
CA GLN A 82 -1.67 -18.88 -8.99
C GLN A 82 -0.56 -19.42 -9.89
N THR A 83 -0.87 -20.30 -10.84
CA THR A 83 0.09 -20.79 -11.84
C THR A 83 0.50 -19.67 -12.77
N ALA A 84 -0.44 -18.83 -13.21
CA ALA A 84 -0.15 -17.71 -14.08
C ALA A 84 0.78 -16.68 -13.41
N THR A 85 0.46 -16.32 -12.16
CA THR A 85 1.22 -15.36 -11.36
C THR A 85 2.60 -15.91 -11.03
N LEU A 86 2.72 -17.19 -10.67
CA LEU A 86 4.00 -17.88 -10.53
C LEU A 86 4.86 -17.73 -11.78
N LYS A 87 4.32 -18.04 -12.96
CA LYS A 87 5.06 -17.97 -14.22
C LYS A 87 5.58 -16.57 -14.50
N ILE A 88 4.72 -15.54 -14.41
CA ILE A 88 5.16 -14.17 -14.73
C ILE A 88 6.22 -13.66 -13.75
N VAL A 89 6.06 -13.94 -12.45
CA VAL A 89 7.06 -13.55 -11.45
C VAL A 89 8.38 -14.28 -11.71
N ASN A 90 8.33 -15.57 -12.02
CA ASN A 90 9.53 -16.36 -12.34
C ASN A 90 10.21 -15.88 -13.65
N GLU A 91 9.46 -15.55 -14.69
CA GLU A 91 10.03 -15.06 -15.97
C GLU A 91 10.70 -13.68 -15.82
N LEU A 92 10.20 -12.85 -14.91
CA LEU A 92 10.74 -11.51 -14.64
C LEU A 92 11.90 -11.53 -13.64
N PHE A 93 11.86 -12.41 -12.63
CA PHE A 93 12.77 -12.33 -11.48
C PHE A 93 13.58 -13.61 -11.19
N GLY A 94 13.34 -14.70 -11.92
CA GLY A 94 14.04 -15.98 -11.71
C GLY A 94 15.55 -15.89 -11.96
N GLU A 95 16.00 -15.03 -12.87
CA GLU A 95 17.42 -14.78 -13.12
C GLU A 95 18.15 -14.16 -11.91
N TYR A 96 17.43 -13.47 -11.03
CA TYR A 96 17.95 -12.91 -9.78
C TYR A 96 17.87 -13.90 -8.60
N GLY A 97 17.47 -15.15 -8.85
CA GLY A 97 17.37 -16.20 -7.85
C GLY A 97 16.15 -16.11 -6.94
N LEU A 98 15.09 -15.38 -7.36
CA LEU A 98 13.84 -15.27 -6.60
C LEU A 98 13.11 -16.62 -6.56
N VAL A 99 12.83 -17.10 -5.34
CA VAL A 99 11.97 -18.27 -5.11
C VAL A 99 10.54 -17.78 -4.88
N VAL A 100 9.58 -18.29 -5.63
CA VAL A 100 8.16 -17.98 -5.44
C VAL A 100 7.49 -19.10 -4.64
N VAL A 101 6.81 -18.74 -3.56
CA VAL A 101 6.13 -19.70 -2.67
C VAL A 101 4.63 -19.54 -2.80
N ILE A 102 3.95 -20.64 -3.12
CA ILE A 102 2.49 -20.74 -3.15
C ILE A 102 2.05 -21.39 -1.83
N PRO A 103 1.48 -20.64 -0.89
CA PRO A 103 1.12 -21.16 0.43
C PRO A 103 -0.08 -22.11 0.43
N ASP A 104 -0.87 -22.06 -0.66
CA ASP A 104 -1.98 -22.98 -0.91
C ASP A 104 -1.46 -24.38 -1.29
N ASN A 105 -0.84 -25.04 -0.32
CA ASN A 105 -0.18 -26.33 -0.49
C ASN A 105 -0.37 -27.19 0.76
N LYS A 106 -0.81 -28.44 0.56
CA LYS A 106 -1.07 -29.40 1.63
C LYS A 106 0.14 -29.64 2.54
N ALA A 107 1.34 -29.74 1.98
CA ALA A 107 2.55 -29.98 2.77
C ALA A 107 2.84 -28.83 3.74
N PHE A 108 2.61 -27.58 3.33
CA PHE A 108 2.77 -26.41 4.19
C PHE A 108 1.70 -26.34 5.28
N LYS A 109 0.45 -26.68 4.93
CA LYS A 109 -0.64 -26.68 5.92
C LYS A 109 -0.51 -27.81 6.93
N ASN A 110 0.11 -28.94 6.58
CA ASN A 110 0.41 -30.04 7.51
C ASN A 110 1.25 -29.55 8.70
N GLU A 111 2.26 -28.72 8.48
CA GLU A 111 3.13 -28.19 9.53
C GLU A 111 2.37 -27.29 10.53
N LEU A 112 1.21 -26.76 10.11
CA LEU A 112 0.38 -25.87 10.93
C LEU A 112 -0.82 -26.54 11.58
N ILE A 113 -1.00 -27.85 11.44
CA ILE A 113 -2.08 -28.57 12.13
C ILE A 113 -2.13 -28.23 13.64
N PRO A 114 -1.01 -28.19 14.38
CA PRO A 114 -1.05 -27.82 15.80
C PRO A 114 -1.57 -26.40 16.05
N VAL A 115 -1.19 -25.44 15.20
CA VAL A 115 -1.61 -24.03 15.30
C VAL A 115 -3.10 -23.90 14.95
N PHE A 116 -3.55 -24.59 13.88
CA PHE A 116 -4.95 -24.57 13.47
C PHE A 116 -5.85 -25.26 14.49
N GLU A 117 -5.41 -26.37 15.07
CA GLU A 117 -6.13 -27.05 16.15
C GLU A 117 -6.25 -26.13 17.38
N ASP A 118 -5.16 -25.49 17.81
CA ASP A 118 -5.20 -24.53 18.94
C ASP A 118 -6.12 -23.34 18.64
N GLU A 119 -6.09 -22.80 17.42
CA GLU A 119 -6.96 -21.68 17.04
C GLU A 119 -8.44 -22.07 17.07
N LEU A 120 -8.81 -23.24 16.54
CA LEU A 120 -10.20 -23.70 16.50
C LEU A 120 -10.78 -23.90 17.91
N PHE A 121 -10.00 -24.52 18.81
CA PHE A 121 -10.51 -24.95 20.11
C PHE A 121 -10.20 -23.97 21.26
N ASN A 122 -9.07 -23.25 21.20
CA ASN A 122 -8.61 -22.37 22.27
C ASN A 122 -8.66 -20.88 21.90
N ARG A 123 -8.71 -20.51 20.60
CA ARG A 123 -9.00 -19.14 20.11
C ARG A 123 -8.11 -18.04 20.70
N ARG A 124 -6.87 -18.39 21.06
CA ARG A 124 -5.99 -17.55 21.87
C ARG A 124 -5.46 -16.33 21.12
N SER A 125 -5.31 -16.44 19.80
CA SER A 125 -4.75 -15.38 18.97
C SER A 125 -5.54 -14.07 19.05
N SER A 126 -6.88 -14.14 19.17
CA SER A 126 -7.72 -12.93 19.29
C SER A 126 -7.35 -12.11 20.52
N SER A 127 -7.34 -12.75 21.69
CA SER A 127 -7.03 -12.09 22.95
C SER A 127 -5.62 -11.51 23.01
N MET A 128 -4.64 -12.18 22.38
CA MET A 128 -3.25 -11.74 22.33
C MET A 128 -3.08 -10.50 21.46
N VAL A 129 -3.75 -10.49 20.30
CA VAL A 129 -3.72 -9.35 19.39
C VAL A 129 -4.48 -8.17 19.99
N GLU A 130 -5.67 -8.37 20.57
CA GLU A 130 -6.41 -7.30 21.26
C GLU A 130 -5.56 -6.61 22.33
N LYS A 131 -4.92 -7.39 23.19
CA LYS A 131 -4.02 -6.88 24.23
C LYS A 131 -2.84 -6.10 23.65
N THR A 132 -2.22 -6.59 22.57
CA THR A 132 -1.09 -5.91 21.91
C THR A 132 -1.56 -4.63 21.24
N SER A 133 -2.69 -4.67 20.54
CA SER A 133 -3.31 -3.54 19.86
C SER A 133 -3.77 -2.44 20.82
N GLU A 134 -4.24 -2.77 22.03
CA GLU A 134 -4.53 -1.78 23.07
C GLU A 134 -3.27 -1.03 23.53
N GLN A 135 -2.13 -1.71 23.62
CA GLN A 135 -0.87 -1.09 24.00
C GLN A 135 -0.31 -0.19 22.89
N ILE A 136 -0.28 -0.71 21.66
CA ILE A 136 0.19 0.03 20.47
C ILE A 136 -0.74 1.21 20.16
N GLY A 137 -2.05 1.01 20.34
CA GLY A 137 -3.11 2.00 20.11
C GLY A 137 -2.97 3.31 20.89
N LYS A 138 -2.15 3.33 21.96
CA LYS A 138 -1.84 4.55 22.72
C LYS A 138 -1.02 5.56 21.91
N ASN A 139 -0.19 5.07 21.00
CA ASN A 139 0.77 5.90 20.25
C ASN A 139 0.61 5.77 18.73
N PHE A 140 -0.02 4.69 18.24
CA PHE A 140 -0.14 4.38 16.82
C PHE A 140 -1.56 3.96 16.46
N LYS A 141 -1.92 4.10 15.19
CA LYS A 141 -3.20 3.62 14.67
C LYS A 141 -3.14 2.10 14.46
N VAL A 142 -4.05 1.38 15.12
CA VAL A 142 -4.24 -0.07 14.95
C VAL A 142 -4.74 -0.37 13.53
N GLN A 143 -4.24 -1.45 12.93
CA GLN A 143 -4.54 -1.87 11.56
C GLN A 143 -5.21 -3.24 11.48
N ALA A 144 -4.94 -4.18 12.40
CA ALA A 144 -5.62 -5.47 12.41
C ALA A 144 -6.66 -5.57 13.52
N HIS A 145 -7.77 -6.23 13.16
CA HIS A 145 -8.84 -6.56 14.07
C HIS A 145 -9.01 -8.08 14.03
N PRO A 146 -8.64 -8.79 15.11
CA PRO A 146 -8.77 -10.22 15.14
C PRO A 146 -10.25 -10.63 15.18
N ARG A 147 -10.49 -11.88 14.77
CA ARG A 147 -11.79 -12.55 14.94
C ARG A 147 -11.66 -13.60 16.01
N GLU A 148 -12.80 -14.11 16.46
CA GLU A 148 -12.83 -15.22 17.42
C GLU A 148 -12.13 -16.48 16.86
N ILE A 149 -12.30 -16.76 15.57
CA ILE A 149 -11.54 -17.78 14.83
C ILE A 149 -10.90 -17.09 13.63
N ASN A 150 -9.56 -17.12 13.57
CA ASN A 150 -8.75 -16.45 12.56
C ASN A 150 -8.41 -17.36 11.36
N LEU A 151 -9.31 -18.28 11.04
CA LEU A 151 -9.21 -19.23 9.95
C LEU A 151 -10.38 -19.11 8.95
N PHE A 152 -10.07 -19.33 7.69
CA PHE A 152 -11.03 -19.58 6.62
C PHE A 152 -11.02 -21.07 6.25
N TYR A 153 -12.18 -21.54 5.80
CA TYR A 153 -12.34 -22.85 5.16
C TYR A 153 -12.37 -22.70 3.64
N LEU A 154 -11.52 -23.46 2.95
CA LEU A 154 -11.35 -23.47 1.51
C LEU A 154 -11.78 -24.80 0.92
N LYS A 155 -12.74 -24.80 0.01
CA LYS A 155 -13.14 -26.01 -0.72
C LYS A 155 -13.75 -25.61 -2.06
N ASP A 156 -13.14 -26.05 -3.15
CA ASP A 156 -13.55 -25.68 -4.50
C ASP A 156 -13.62 -24.14 -4.67
N ASP A 157 -14.79 -23.57 -4.92
CA ASP A 157 -15.07 -22.14 -5.06
C ASP A 157 -15.47 -21.45 -3.73
N ILE A 158 -15.31 -22.14 -2.60
CA ILE A 158 -15.57 -21.64 -1.25
C ILE A 158 -14.27 -21.12 -0.65
N ARG A 159 -14.33 -19.91 -0.12
CA ARG A 159 -13.38 -19.38 0.88
C ARG A 159 -14.18 -18.58 1.88
N GLU A 160 -14.54 -19.20 2.98
CA GLU A 160 -15.48 -18.63 3.94
C GLU A 160 -14.98 -18.75 5.36
N ARG A 161 -15.44 -17.84 6.22
CA ARG A 161 -15.03 -17.82 7.63
C ARG A 161 -15.59 -19.03 8.36
N ILE A 162 -14.84 -19.51 9.34
CA ILE A 162 -15.32 -20.50 10.31
C ILE A 162 -15.85 -19.75 11.53
N GLU A 163 -17.06 -20.07 11.99
CA GLU A 163 -17.65 -19.54 13.22
C GLU A 163 -18.05 -20.71 14.13
N PHE A 164 -17.91 -20.56 15.45
CA PHE A 164 -18.37 -21.56 16.42
C PHE A 164 -19.68 -21.11 17.06
N LYS A 165 -20.79 -21.80 16.78
CA LYS A 165 -22.13 -21.49 17.27
C LYS A 165 -22.91 -22.78 17.52
N GLU A 166 -23.71 -22.81 18.59
CA GLU A 166 -24.57 -23.97 18.93
C GLU A 166 -23.78 -25.30 18.97
N ASP A 167 -22.60 -25.28 19.60
CA ASP A 167 -21.68 -26.42 19.71
C ASP A 167 -21.19 -27.01 18.38
N LYS A 168 -21.23 -26.20 17.30
CA LYS A 168 -20.77 -26.58 15.96
C LYS A 168 -19.88 -25.51 15.34
N PHE A 169 -18.92 -25.96 14.55
CA PHE A 169 -18.15 -25.12 13.65
C PHE A 169 -18.89 -25.00 12.32
N SER A 170 -19.33 -23.80 11.98
CA SER A 170 -20.08 -23.52 10.76
C SER A 170 -19.23 -22.72 9.79
N VAL A 171 -19.23 -23.14 8.52
CA VAL A 171 -18.61 -22.38 7.43
C VAL A 171 -19.66 -21.40 6.92
N VAL A 172 -19.41 -20.10 7.16
CA VAL A 172 -20.36 -19.02 6.88
C VAL A 172 -20.81 -19.05 5.41
N ASN A 173 -22.07 -18.69 5.14
CA ASN A 173 -22.69 -18.67 3.80
C ASN A 173 -22.80 -20.04 3.11
N THR A 174 -22.60 -21.15 3.84
CA THR A 174 -22.73 -22.51 3.30
C THR A 174 -23.57 -23.40 4.21
N ALA A 175 -23.91 -24.60 3.72
CA ALA A 175 -24.52 -25.65 4.55
C ALA A 175 -23.48 -26.50 5.31
N ILE A 176 -22.19 -26.21 5.16
CA ILE A 176 -21.12 -27.00 5.77
C ILE A 176 -21.03 -26.64 7.25
N SER A 177 -21.14 -27.66 8.09
CA SER A 177 -20.91 -27.56 9.52
C SER A 177 -20.26 -28.84 10.05
N PHE A 178 -19.56 -28.71 11.17
CA PHE A 178 -18.82 -29.79 11.80
C PHE A 178 -19.04 -29.75 13.31
N SER A 179 -19.19 -30.92 13.91
CA SER A 179 -18.89 -31.12 15.34
C SER A 179 -17.38 -31.00 15.61
N SER A 180 -17.00 -30.94 16.88
CA SER A 180 -15.59 -30.91 17.30
C SER A 180 -14.76 -32.08 16.77
N GLU A 181 -15.32 -33.29 16.76
CA GLU A 181 -14.61 -34.48 16.24
C GLU A 181 -14.52 -34.44 14.72
N GLU A 182 -15.57 -33.99 14.04
CA GLU A 182 -15.59 -33.89 12.57
C GLU A 182 -14.58 -32.84 12.07
N ILE A 183 -14.51 -31.65 12.68
CA ILE A 183 -13.56 -30.62 12.23
C ILE A 183 -12.11 -31.03 12.51
N LYS A 184 -11.86 -31.74 13.62
CA LYS A 184 -10.53 -32.25 13.95
C LYS A 184 -10.09 -33.32 12.95
N LYS A 185 -11.01 -34.20 12.55
CA LYS A 185 -10.76 -35.18 11.48
C LYS A 185 -10.53 -34.49 10.14
N GLU A 186 -11.38 -33.52 9.79
CA GLU A 186 -11.27 -32.72 8.56
C GLU A 186 -9.92 -32.00 8.48
N LEU A 187 -9.46 -31.38 9.57
CA LEU A 187 -8.16 -30.71 9.66
C LEU A 187 -6.99 -31.67 9.43
N ARG A 188 -7.06 -32.90 9.96
CA ARG A 188 -6.00 -33.90 9.80
C ARG A 188 -5.98 -34.52 8.40
N GLU A 189 -7.15 -34.74 7.81
CA GLU A 189 -7.27 -35.37 6.49
C GLU A 189 -7.07 -34.36 5.34
N TYR A 190 -7.54 -33.12 5.52
CA TYR A 190 -7.57 -32.06 4.49
C TYR A 190 -7.08 -30.70 5.03
N PRO A 191 -5.84 -30.59 5.54
CA PRO A 191 -5.33 -29.33 6.07
C PRO A 191 -5.22 -28.22 5.01
N GLU A 192 -5.12 -28.57 3.72
CA GLU A 192 -5.20 -27.62 2.59
C GLU A 192 -6.55 -26.89 2.47
N ARG A 193 -7.55 -27.31 3.25
CA ARG A 193 -8.84 -26.62 3.35
C ARG A 193 -8.86 -25.58 4.46
N PHE A 194 -7.80 -25.41 5.23
CA PHE A 194 -7.71 -24.40 6.29
C PHE A 194 -6.68 -23.33 5.91
N SER A 195 -7.13 -22.08 5.90
CA SER A 195 -6.30 -20.92 5.53
C SER A 195 -6.29 -19.91 6.66
N PRO A 196 -5.12 -19.44 7.09
CA PRO A 196 -5.04 -18.37 8.07
C PRO A 196 -5.46 -17.03 7.47
N ASN A 197 -6.14 -16.20 8.25
CA ASN A 197 -6.29 -14.79 7.93
C ASN A 197 -4.99 -14.01 8.24
N VAL A 198 -5.03 -12.68 8.14
CA VAL A 198 -3.89 -11.79 8.39
C VAL A 198 -3.19 -12.02 9.74
N ILE A 199 -3.90 -12.47 10.78
CA ILE A 199 -3.38 -12.72 12.14
C ILE A 199 -2.43 -13.93 12.17
N LEU A 200 -2.84 -15.04 11.53
CA LEU A 200 -2.07 -16.29 11.56
C LEU A 200 -1.22 -16.50 10.31
N ARG A 201 -1.36 -15.65 9.28
CA ARG A 201 -0.60 -15.76 8.02
C ARG A 201 0.90 -15.66 8.27
N GLY A 202 1.33 -14.71 9.11
CA GLY A 202 2.74 -14.57 9.48
C GLY A 202 3.29 -15.81 10.18
N VAL A 203 2.49 -16.43 11.07
CA VAL A 203 2.87 -17.68 11.76
C VAL A 203 3.07 -18.81 10.75
N LEU A 204 2.18 -18.95 9.76
CA LEU A 204 2.36 -19.91 8.66
C LEU A 204 3.67 -19.66 7.94
N GLN A 205 3.85 -18.44 7.46
CA GLN A 205 5.01 -18.04 6.68
C GLN A 205 6.33 -18.36 7.41
N GLU A 206 6.45 -17.94 8.67
CA GLU A 206 7.69 -18.12 9.45
C GLU A 206 7.89 -19.56 9.97
N THR A 207 6.84 -20.39 9.99
CA THR A 207 6.97 -21.82 10.31
C THR A 207 7.57 -22.58 9.13
N ILE A 208 7.08 -22.32 7.90
CA ILE A 208 7.55 -23.04 6.70
C ILE A 208 8.85 -22.46 6.14
N LEU A 209 9.11 -21.19 6.43
CA LEU A 209 10.26 -20.41 5.96
C LEU A 209 10.73 -19.53 7.12
N PRO A 210 11.59 -20.02 8.03
CA PRO A 210 12.12 -19.20 9.12
C PRO A 210 12.98 -18.07 8.53
N ASN A 211 12.42 -16.86 8.46
CA ASN A 211 13.02 -15.74 7.77
C ASN A 211 13.90 -14.93 8.72
N ILE A 212 14.99 -14.39 8.16
CA ILE A 212 15.79 -13.37 8.87
C ILE A 212 15.04 -12.04 8.87
N SER A 213 14.38 -11.72 7.75
CA SER A 213 13.66 -10.46 7.57
C SER A 213 12.37 -10.63 6.79
N PHE A 214 11.32 -9.96 7.24
CA PHE A 214 10.08 -9.78 6.52
C PHE A 214 10.08 -8.40 5.83
N ILE A 215 9.90 -8.39 4.50
CA ILE A 215 9.84 -7.17 3.71
C ILE A 215 8.37 -6.84 3.43
N GLY A 216 7.86 -5.75 4.00
CA GLY A 216 6.43 -5.40 3.92
C GLY A 216 6.18 -3.93 3.60
N GLY A 217 4.98 -3.62 3.12
CA GLY A 217 4.49 -2.25 3.06
C GLY A 217 4.20 -1.66 4.44
N GLY A 218 4.06 -0.34 4.56
CA GLY A 218 3.81 0.32 5.85
C GLY A 218 2.56 -0.18 6.59
N GLY A 219 1.49 -0.51 5.85
CA GLY A 219 0.29 -1.14 6.44
C GLY A 219 0.54 -2.56 6.93
N GLU A 220 1.41 -3.31 6.26
CA GLU A 220 1.77 -4.66 6.69
C GLU A 220 2.61 -4.65 7.94
N LEU A 221 3.66 -3.83 7.97
CA LEU A 221 4.51 -3.73 9.16
C LEU A 221 3.72 -3.27 10.39
N ALA A 222 2.75 -2.37 10.19
CA ALA A 222 1.88 -1.91 11.25
C ALA A 222 1.11 -3.05 11.90
N TYR A 223 0.43 -3.92 11.14
CA TYR A 223 -0.25 -5.06 11.77
C TYR A 223 0.73 -6.14 12.24
N TRP A 224 1.89 -6.34 11.59
CA TRP A 224 2.87 -7.33 12.07
C TRP A 224 3.34 -7.02 13.49
N MET A 225 3.49 -5.74 13.84
CA MET A 225 3.82 -5.31 15.21
C MET A 225 2.75 -5.74 16.24
N GLU A 226 1.50 -5.88 15.82
CA GLU A 226 0.37 -6.32 16.66
C GLU A 226 0.41 -7.85 16.92
N LEU A 227 1.23 -8.61 16.18
CA LEU A 227 1.27 -10.07 16.24
C LEU A 227 2.35 -10.65 17.17
N LYS A 228 3.19 -9.81 17.81
CA LYS A 228 4.38 -10.28 18.53
C LYS A 228 4.07 -11.35 19.60
N GLU A 229 3.02 -11.17 20.40
CA GLU A 229 2.61 -12.15 21.42
C GLU A 229 2.15 -13.48 20.80
N VAL A 230 1.54 -13.45 19.60
CA VAL A 230 1.09 -14.66 18.88
C VAL A 230 2.30 -15.51 18.46
N PHE A 231 3.35 -14.87 17.93
CA PHE A 231 4.59 -15.56 17.54
C PHE A 231 5.31 -16.18 18.75
N GLU A 232 5.41 -15.43 19.85
CA GLU A 232 6.02 -15.92 21.09
C GLU A 232 5.27 -17.15 21.63
N TYR A 233 3.94 -17.09 21.64
CA TYR A 233 3.10 -18.19 22.10
C TYR A 233 3.27 -19.47 21.27
N TYR A 234 3.24 -19.35 19.93
CA TYR A 234 3.45 -20.49 19.04
C TYR A 234 4.93 -20.88 18.87
N LYS A 235 5.85 -20.19 19.54
CA LYS A 235 7.31 -20.42 19.48
C LYS A 235 7.87 -20.35 18.07
N VAL A 236 7.28 -19.49 17.24
CA VAL A 236 7.74 -19.23 15.88
C VAL A 236 8.66 -18.02 15.89
N PRO A 237 9.85 -18.07 15.25
CA PRO A 237 10.74 -16.92 15.17
C PRO A 237 10.04 -15.70 14.60
N TYR A 238 10.20 -14.57 15.28
CA TYR A 238 9.69 -13.28 14.80
C TYR A 238 10.78 -12.59 13.96
N PRO A 239 10.56 -12.35 12.66
CA PRO A 239 11.57 -11.82 11.76
C PRO A 239 11.84 -10.33 12.00
N VAL A 240 12.96 -9.84 11.49
CA VAL A 240 13.20 -8.39 11.42
C VAL A 240 12.24 -7.78 10.41
N LEU A 241 11.43 -6.82 10.84
CA LEU A 241 10.51 -6.10 9.97
C LEU A 241 11.24 -5.00 9.21
N ILE A 242 11.15 -5.01 7.88
CA ILE A 242 11.81 -4.02 7.01
C ILE A 242 10.79 -3.45 6.03
N THR A 243 10.72 -2.12 5.94
CA THR A 243 9.86 -1.46 4.95
C THR A 243 10.43 -1.72 3.57
N ARG A 244 9.60 -2.23 2.65
CA ARG A 244 9.99 -2.38 1.25
C ARG A 244 10.49 -1.06 0.67
N ASN A 245 11.37 -1.12 -0.34
CA ASN A 245 11.74 0.08 -1.08
C ASN A 245 10.49 0.68 -1.75
N SER A 246 10.48 2.01 -1.84
CA SER A 246 9.48 2.76 -2.60
C SER A 246 10.11 3.46 -3.78
N PHE A 247 9.42 3.45 -4.91
CA PHE A 247 9.93 4.01 -6.16
C PHE A 247 8.97 5.02 -6.80
N LEU A 248 9.56 6.03 -7.44
CA LEU A 248 8.90 6.86 -8.45
C LEU A 248 9.79 6.88 -9.70
N VAL A 249 9.23 6.45 -10.82
CA VAL A 249 9.89 6.47 -12.12
C VAL A 249 9.52 7.76 -12.83
N ILE A 250 10.54 8.51 -13.25
CA ILE A 250 10.40 9.79 -13.93
C ILE A 250 11.09 9.70 -15.30
N GLU A 251 10.32 9.86 -16.37
CA GLU A 251 10.91 10.05 -17.70
C GLU A 251 11.64 11.40 -17.78
N ASN A 252 12.75 11.46 -18.51
CA ASN A 252 13.55 12.69 -18.69
C ASN A 252 12.73 13.93 -19.07
N LYS A 253 11.72 13.78 -19.93
CA LYS A 253 10.84 14.89 -20.33
C LYS A 253 10.20 15.60 -19.13
N TRP A 254 9.87 14.86 -18.07
CA TRP A 254 9.26 15.40 -16.84
C TRP A 254 10.32 16.02 -15.93
N LYS A 255 11.51 15.41 -15.86
CA LYS A 255 12.66 15.99 -15.16
C LYS A 255 13.08 17.32 -15.78
N ASP A 256 13.14 17.41 -17.11
CA ASP A 256 13.43 18.65 -17.83
C ASP A 256 12.37 19.72 -17.56
N LYS A 257 11.10 19.30 -17.48
CA LYS A 257 10.01 20.19 -17.13
C LYS A 257 10.12 20.71 -15.69
N MET A 258 10.48 19.83 -14.75
CA MET A 258 10.78 20.22 -13.36
C MET A 258 11.92 21.23 -13.31
N ASN A 259 13.03 20.97 -14.01
CA ASN A 259 14.18 21.86 -14.08
C ASN A 259 13.79 23.25 -14.64
N LYS A 260 13.01 23.29 -15.72
CA LYS A 260 12.51 24.56 -16.31
C LYS A 260 11.63 25.35 -15.36
N MET A 261 10.87 24.68 -14.50
CA MET A 261 10.04 25.32 -13.46
C MET A 261 10.81 25.56 -12.15
N GLY A 262 12.09 25.20 -12.07
CA GLY A 262 12.87 25.27 -10.83
C GLY A 262 12.26 24.46 -9.69
N ILE A 263 11.61 23.32 -9.98
CA ILE A 263 11.03 22.41 -8.99
C ILE A 263 12.05 21.31 -8.69
N SER A 264 12.44 21.15 -7.42
CA SER A 264 13.32 20.04 -7.03
C SER A 264 12.57 18.72 -6.90
N VAL A 265 13.30 17.61 -6.82
CA VAL A 265 12.72 16.28 -6.57
C VAL A 265 11.98 16.23 -5.23
N ASN A 266 12.44 16.95 -4.19
CA ASN A 266 11.74 16.96 -2.91
C ASN A 266 10.42 17.73 -2.97
N ASP A 267 10.36 18.77 -3.80
CA ASP A 267 9.18 19.62 -3.92
C ASP A 267 7.99 18.87 -4.53
N ILE A 268 8.22 17.87 -5.38
CA ILE A 268 7.11 17.14 -6.05
C ILE A 268 6.19 16.40 -5.08
N PHE A 269 6.66 16.11 -3.86
CA PHE A 269 5.86 15.47 -2.80
C PHE A 269 4.94 16.46 -2.07
N LYS A 270 5.12 17.77 -2.26
CA LYS A 270 4.18 18.78 -1.79
C LYS A 270 2.87 18.72 -2.59
N SER A 271 1.83 19.35 -2.06
CA SER A 271 0.56 19.50 -2.78
C SER A 271 0.74 20.43 -3.99
N SER A 272 -0.08 20.27 -5.04
CA SER A 272 -0.07 21.19 -6.19
C SER A 272 -0.29 22.63 -5.75
N HIS A 273 -1.15 22.84 -4.75
CA HIS A 273 -1.41 24.16 -4.18
C HIS A 273 -0.15 24.80 -3.59
N ASP A 274 0.63 24.04 -2.84
CA ASP A 274 1.82 24.54 -2.16
C ASP A 274 2.95 24.80 -3.16
N LEU A 275 3.15 23.90 -4.12
CA LEU A 275 4.06 24.10 -5.25
C LEU A 275 3.75 25.39 -5.99
N VAL A 276 2.50 25.61 -6.39
CA VAL A 276 2.09 26.85 -7.07
C VAL A 276 2.28 28.06 -6.16
N SER A 277 2.02 27.94 -4.85
CA SER A 277 2.27 29.04 -3.91
C SER A 277 3.74 29.44 -3.86
N GLU A 278 4.63 28.45 -3.77
CA GLU A 278 6.07 28.66 -3.71
C GLU A 278 6.62 29.24 -5.02
N LEU A 279 6.16 28.74 -6.17
CA LEU A 279 6.50 29.30 -7.48
C LEU A 279 6.10 30.78 -7.58
N VAL A 280 4.87 31.10 -7.20
CA VAL A 280 4.35 32.49 -7.25
C VAL A 280 5.10 33.41 -6.30
N LYS A 281 5.41 32.94 -5.08
CA LYS A 281 6.21 33.73 -4.12
C LYS A 281 7.65 33.95 -4.59
N ARG A 282 8.22 33.00 -5.33
CA ARG A 282 9.58 33.10 -5.87
C ARG A 282 9.67 34.03 -7.08
N GLU A 283 8.65 34.01 -7.94
CA GLU A 283 8.67 34.71 -9.24
C GLU A 283 7.96 36.06 -9.22
N SER A 284 7.06 36.30 -8.26
CA SER A 284 6.40 37.61 -8.14
C SER A 284 7.33 38.63 -7.50
N GLU A 285 7.47 39.79 -8.14
CA GLU A 285 8.18 40.95 -7.59
C GLU A 285 7.39 41.68 -6.48
N LYS A 286 6.16 41.21 -6.18
CA LYS A 286 5.27 41.86 -5.22
C LYS A 286 5.42 41.25 -3.84
N GLN A 287 5.15 42.07 -2.83
CA GLN A 287 4.93 41.58 -1.48
C GLN A 287 3.61 40.81 -1.42
N LEU A 288 3.70 39.49 -1.26
CA LEU A 288 2.55 38.57 -1.19
C LEU A 288 2.30 38.01 0.20
N ASP A 289 3.25 38.19 1.12
CA ASP A 289 3.11 37.89 2.54
C ASP A 289 3.08 39.18 3.37
N LEU A 290 2.40 39.10 4.51
CA LEU A 290 2.26 40.20 5.46
C LEU A 290 3.03 39.90 6.75
N ASN A 291 4.13 39.14 6.67
CA ASN A 291 4.86 38.68 7.86
C ASN A 291 5.38 39.85 8.69
N LYS A 292 5.87 40.90 8.03
CA LYS A 292 6.34 42.12 8.69
C LYS A 292 5.19 42.86 9.37
N GLU A 293 4.09 43.07 8.67
CA GLU A 293 2.92 43.80 9.18
C GLU A 293 2.24 43.03 10.33
N ILE A 294 2.23 41.70 10.26
CA ILE A 294 1.76 40.83 11.34
C ILE A 294 2.71 40.91 12.54
N ALA A 295 4.02 40.92 12.33
CA ALA A 295 5.00 41.09 13.40
C ALA A 295 4.88 42.46 14.08
N ASP A 296 4.71 43.54 13.30
CA ASP A 296 4.49 44.89 13.81
C ASP A 296 3.19 44.98 14.62
N ALA A 297 2.11 44.38 14.12
CA ALA A 297 0.85 44.28 14.86
C ALA A 297 1.00 43.49 16.17
N ASN A 298 1.72 42.37 16.15
CA ASN A 298 2.00 41.60 17.37
C ASN A 298 2.77 42.43 18.41
N ASN A 299 3.80 43.15 17.98
CA ASN A 299 4.57 44.02 18.87
C ASN A 299 3.71 45.16 19.45
N TYR A 300 2.86 45.77 18.63
CA TYR A 300 1.91 46.80 19.08
C TYR A 300 0.93 46.27 20.14
N TYR A 301 0.32 45.10 19.91
CA TYR A 301 -0.59 44.50 20.88
C TYR A 301 0.12 44.01 22.15
N ALA A 302 1.37 43.56 22.06
CA ALA A 302 2.18 43.22 23.23
C ALA A 302 2.44 44.45 24.12
N GLN A 303 2.72 45.61 23.52
CA GLN A 303 2.87 46.87 24.25
C GLN A 303 1.55 47.27 24.92
N LEU A 304 0.42 47.20 24.22
CA LEU A 304 -0.89 47.46 24.80
C LEU A 304 -1.24 46.51 25.95
N LYS A 305 -0.88 45.23 25.83
CA LYS A 305 -1.11 44.23 26.89
C LYS A 305 -0.35 44.59 28.16
N ASN A 306 0.90 45.07 28.03
CA ASN A 306 1.69 45.53 29.17
C ASN A 306 1.09 46.78 29.83
N ILE A 307 0.67 47.78 29.04
CA ILE A 307 0.05 49.01 29.56
C ILE A 307 -1.26 48.68 30.28
N ALA A 308 -2.14 47.89 29.64
CA ALA A 308 -3.43 47.53 30.21
C ALA A 308 -3.29 46.65 31.46
N GLY A 309 -2.33 45.73 31.47
CA GLY A 309 -2.05 44.85 32.61
C GLY A 309 -1.49 45.58 33.84
N GLN A 310 -0.83 46.73 33.66
CA GLN A 310 -0.43 47.61 34.76
C GLN A 310 -1.62 48.33 35.41
N VAL A 311 -2.72 48.50 34.68
CA VAL A 311 -3.96 49.09 35.20
C VAL A 311 -4.81 48.02 35.88
N ASP A 312 -5.07 46.90 35.20
CA ASP A 312 -5.82 45.76 35.71
C ASP A 312 -5.39 44.48 34.98
N ALA A 313 -5.04 43.44 35.73
CA ALA A 313 -4.58 42.16 35.18
C ALA A 313 -5.63 41.48 34.27
N THR A 314 -6.92 41.72 34.51
CA THR A 314 -8.02 41.18 33.69
C THR A 314 -8.11 41.82 32.30
N LEU A 315 -7.62 43.07 32.14
CA LEU A 315 -7.61 43.76 30.85
C LEU A 315 -6.57 43.18 29.88
N ALA A 316 -5.54 42.49 30.37
CA ALA A 316 -4.55 41.81 29.52
C ALA A 316 -5.20 40.74 28.62
N ASN A 317 -6.19 40.00 29.15
CA ASN A 317 -6.95 39.01 28.39
C ASN A 317 -7.85 39.68 27.33
N HIS A 318 -8.38 40.87 27.64
CA HIS A 318 -9.18 41.64 26.68
C HIS A 318 -8.32 42.11 25.50
N VAL A 319 -7.11 42.60 25.74
CA VAL A 319 -6.16 43.01 24.70
C VAL A 319 -5.78 41.83 23.79
N GLU A 320 -5.60 40.64 24.35
CA GLU A 320 -5.29 39.43 23.57
C GLU A 320 -6.46 39.00 22.66
N ALA A 321 -7.70 39.15 23.13
CA ALA A 321 -8.88 38.95 22.30
C ALA A 321 -8.96 39.96 21.15
N LEU A 322 -8.62 41.24 21.40
CA LEU A 322 -8.54 42.28 20.37
C LEU A 322 -7.44 41.98 19.34
N GLN A 323 -6.25 41.58 19.79
CA GLN A 323 -5.14 41.15 18.94
C GLN A 323 -5.57 40.03 18.00
N THR A 324 -6.17 38.97 18.55
CA THR A 324 -6.63 37.82 17.76
C THR A 324 -7.66 38.23 16.71
N ARG A 325 -8.60 39.11 17.09
CA ARG A 325 -9.62 39.65 16.17
C ARG A 325 -9.01 40.54 15.08
N ALA A 326 -7.96 41.30 15.38
CA ALA A 326 -7.29 42.19 14.42
C ALA A 326 -6.35 41.45 13.45
N LEU A 327 -5.66 40.40 13.91
CA LEU A 327 -4.73 39.62 13.07
C LEU A 327 -5.46 38.73 12.07
N LYS A 328 -6.67 38.26 12.40
CA LYS A 328 -7.45 37.38 11.52
C LYS A 328 -7.72 38.01 10.13
N PRO A 329 -8.23 39.25 10.01
CA PRO A 329 -8.37 39.95 8.73
C PRO A 329 -7.06 40.09 7.94
N LEU A 330 -5.93 40.31 8.60
CA LEU A 330 -4.62 40.42 7.93
C LEU A 330 -4.22 39.10 7.26
N LYS A 331 -4.38 37.98 7.98
CA LYS A 331 -4.15 36.64 7.41
C LYS A 331 -5.08 36.34 6.23
N GLU A 332 -6.32 36.80 6.29
CA GLU A 332 -7.27 36.66 5.17
C GLU A 332 -6.91 37.56 3.98
N LEU A 333 -6.35 38.75 4.21
CA LEU A 333 -5.83 39.62 3.16
C LEU A 333 -4.63 38.97 2.46
N GLU A 334 -3.68 38.42 3.21
CA GLU A 334 -2.53 37.68 2.67
C GLU A 334 -2.98 36.56 1.71
N LYS A 335 -3.95 35.74 2.14
CA LYS A 335 -4.53 34.69 1.29
C LYS A 335 -5.16 35.26 0.01
N LYS A 336 -5.83 36.41 0.10
CA LYS A 336 -6.44 37.08 -1.06
C LYS A 336 -5.38 37.63 -2.02
N LEU A 337 -4.29 38.20 -1.51
CA LEU A 337 -3.15 38.67 -2.30
C LEU A 337 -2.53 37.51 -3.09
N LEU A 338 -2.18 36.43 -2.40
CA LEU A 338 -1.62 35.24 -3.02
C LEU A 338 -2.58 34.64 -4.06
N ARG A 339 -3.88 34.55 -3.75
CA ARG A 339 -4.88 34.04 -4.70
C ARG A 339 -5.04 34.93 -5.93
N ALA A 340 -5.00 36.25 -5.76
CA ALA A 340 -5.08 37.19 -6.88
C ALA A 340 -3.87 37.07 -7.79
N GLU A 341 -2.67 36.94 -7.20
CA GLU A 341 -1.44 36.79 -7.97
C GLU A 341 -1.37 35.42 -8.66
N LYS A 342 -1.76 34.33 -7.99
CA LYS A 342 -1.85 32.98 -8.59
C LYS A 342 -2.63 32.94 -9.90
N ARG A 343 -3.67 33.78 -10.06
CA ARG A 343 -4.44 33.85 -11.32
C ARG A 343 -3.59 34.29 -12.52
N LYS A 344 -2.53 35.07 -12.29
CA LYS A 344 -1.58 35.48 -13.33
C LYS A 344 -0.60 34.37 -13.71
N TYR A 345 -0.44 33.37 -12.83
CA TYR A 345 0.39 32.18 -13.03
C TYR A 345 -0.46 30.96 -13.40
N ALA A 346 -1.57 31.18 -14.12
CA ALA A 346 -2.49 30.11 -14.49
C ALA A 346 -1.81 29.04 -15.36
N GLU A 347 -0.92 29.44 -16.26
CA GLU A 347 -0.17 28.51 -17.10
C GLU A 347 0.76 27.62 -16.27
N GLN A 348 1.56 28.20 -15.38
CA GLN A 348 2.41 27.45 -14.45
C GLN A 348 1.59 26.50 -13.58
N SER A 349 0.41 26.96 -13.12
CA SER A 349 -0.50 26.12 -12.35
C SER A 349 -0.95 24.90 -13.14
N VAL A 350 -1.36 25.07 -14.40
CA VAL A 350 -1.70 23.96 -15.30
C VAL A 350 -0.51 23.03 -15.53
N GLN A 351 0.70 23.58 -15.66
CA GLN A 351 1.91 22.77 -15.85
C GLN A 351 2.25 21.92 -14.61
N VAL A 352 2.08 22.47 -13.40
CA VAL A 352 2.23 21.76 -12.12
C VAL A 352 1.18 20.67 -11.99
N GLU A 353 -0.09 20.95 -12.26
CA GLU A 353 -1.14 19.93 -12.21
C GLU A 353 -0.88 18.79 -13.21
N LYS A 354 -0.42 19.12 -14.42
CA LYS A 354 -0.05 18.12 -15.41
C LYS A 354 1.13 17.25 -14.94
N LEU A 355 2.13 17.85 -14.29
CA LEU A 355 3.26 17.11 -13.70
C LEU A 355 2.77 16.20 -12.57
N LYS A 356 1.96 16.73 -11.65
CA LYS A 356 1.44 15.98 -10.50
C LYS A 356 0.55 14.82 -10.92
N ARG A 357 -0.30 15.01 -11.94
CA ARG A 357 -1.15 13.93 -12.46
C ARG A 357 -0.33 12.77 -13.04
N GLU A 358 0.80 13.05 -13.69
CA GLU A 358 1.67 11.99 -14.20
C GLU A 358 2.43 11.28 -13.07
N LEU A 359 3.06 12.04 -12.16
CA LEU A 359 3.92 11.46 -11.13
C LEU A 359 3.14 10.88 -9.95
N PHE A 360 1.91 11.33 -9.74
CA PHE A 360 1.00 10.93 -8.66
C PHE A 360 -0.39 10.63 -9.22
N PRO A 361 -0.53 9.58 -10.04
CA PRO A 361 -1.80 9.21 -10.65
C PRO A 361 -2.86 8.95 -9.58
N ASN A 362 -4.09 9.41 -9.83
CA ASN A 362 -5.20 9.38 -8.87
C ASN A 362 -4.88 10.04 -7.52
N ASN A 363 -3.96 11.01 -7.49
CA ASN A 363 -3.46 11.65 -6.27
C ASN A 363 -2.89 10.65 -5.25
N SER A 364 -2.32 9.54 -5.76
CA SER A 364 -1.67 8.48 -4.99
C SER A 364 -0.22 8.31 -5.47
N LEU A 365 0.54 7.48 -4.76
CA LEU A 365 1.89 7.09 -5.22
C LEU A 365 1.79 6.27 -6.51
N GLN A 366 2.70 6.52 -7.45
CA GLN A 366 2.78 5.80 -8.72
C GLN A 366 2.80 4.27 -8.52
N GLU A 367 3.65 3.78 -7.62
CA GLU A 367 3.76 2.35 -7.26
C GLU A 367 2.51 1.71 -6.64
N ARG A 368 1.46 2.50 -6.33
CA ARG A 368 0.18 2.03 -5.78
C ARG A 368 -0.94 2.04 -6.81
N VAL A 369 -0.69 2.53 -8.03
CA VAL A 369 -1.71 2.69 -9.07
C VAL A 369 -1.23 2.08 -10.38
N GLU A 370 -0.04 2.45 -10.82
CA GLU A 370 0.45 2.03 -12.13
C GLU A 370 0.94 0.58 -12.12
N ASN A 371 0.77 -0.05 -13.26
CA ASN A 371 1.32 -1.37 -13.52
C ASN A 371 2.71 -1.26 -14.18
N PHE A 372 3.56 -2.29 -14.04
CA PHE A 372 4.88 -2.33 -14.67
C PHE A 372 4.82 -2.38 -16.21
N MET A 373 3.70 -2.83 -16.78
CA MET A 373 3.54 -3.12 -18.22
C MET A 373 3.88 -1.95 -19.16
N PRO A 374 3.42 -0.70 -18.95
CA PRO A 374 3.83 0.44 -19.78
C PRO A 374 5.35 0.68 -19.79
N TYR A 375 6.01 0.41 -18.67
CA TYR A 375 7.46 0.54 -18.54
C TYR A 375 8.18 -0.59 -19.28
N TYR A 376 7.76 -1.84 -19.04
CA TYR A 376 8.33 -2.99 -19.75
C TYR A 376 8.14 -2.86 -21.27
N ALA A 377 6.97 -2.43 -21.74
CA ALA A 377 6.71 -2.27 -23.17
C ALA A 377 7.67 -1.26 -23.83
N LYS A 378 8.10 -0.22 -23.12
CA LYS A 378 9.04 0.80 -23.62
C LYS A 378 10.51 0.37 -23.53
N TRP A 379 10.91 -0.25 -22.42
CA TRP A 379 12.32 -0.46 -22.07
C TRP A 379 12.74 -1.92 -21.89
N GLY A 380 11.79 -2.87 -21.95
CA GLY A 380 12.05 -4.30 -21.84
C GLY A 380 12.63 -4.71 -20.48
N ARG A 381 13.45 -5.76 -20.48
CA ARG A 381 14.12 -6.28 -19.27
C ARG A 381 15.06 -5.28 -18.60
N GLU A 382 15.57 -4.30 -19.35
CA GLU A 382 16.43 -3.25 -18.82
C GLU A 382 15.72 -2.42 -17.75
N PHE A 383 14.40 -2.22 -17.86
CA PHE A 383 13.63 -1.58 -16.79
C PHE A 383 13.68 -2.38 -15.49
N ILE A 384 13.50 -3.70 -15.56
CA ILE A 384 13.54 -4.57 -14.38
C ILE A 384 14.94 -4.55 -13.76
N ARG A 385 15.99 -4.65 -14.59
CA ARG A 385 17.38 -4.55 -14.14
C ARG A 385 17.66 -3.22 -13.43
N LEU A 386 17.20 -2.10 -14.00
CA LEU A 386 17.36 -0.77 -13.41
C LEU A 386 16.70 -0.68 -12.04
N ILE A 387 15.45 -1.16 -11.89
CA ILE A 387 14.77 -1.16 -10.58
C ILE A 387 15.51 -2.05 -9.58
N TYR A 388 15.96 -3.23 -10.01
CA TYR A 388 16.73 -4.14 -9.15
C TYR A 388 18.02 -3.49 -8.64
N GLU A 389 18.79 -2.83 -9.50
CA GLU A 389 20.02 -2.12 -9.14
C GLU A 389 19.78 -0.94 -8.18
N GLN A 390 18.58 -0.35 -8.22
CA GLN A 390 18.17 0.74 -7.33
C GLN A 390 17.45 0.23 -6.05
N SER A 391 17.19 -1.06 -5.94
CA SER A 391 16.54 -1.71 -4.79
C SER A 391 17.56 -2.05 -3.70
N LEU A 392 18.09 -1.01 -3.06
CA LEU A 392 19.07 -1.19 -1.98
C LEU A 392 18.43 -1.83 -0.74
N THR A 393 19.23 -2.63 -0.01
CA THR A 393 18.73 -3.61 0.96
C THR A 393 18.04 -3.06 2.20
N LEU A 394 18.59 -2.04 2.88
CA LEU A 394 18.13 -1.59 4.20
C LEU A 394 17.78 -0.10 4.24
N GLU A 395 18.05 0.60 3.15
CA GLU A 395 17.88 2.03 3.01
C GLU A 395 16.40 2.38 3.07
N GLN A 396 16.00 3.00 4.19
CA GLN A 396 14.64 3.53 4.39
C GLN A 396 14.48 4.85 3.63
N ARG A 397 14.50 4.79 2.29
CA ARG A 397 14.41 5.95 1.40
C ARG A 397 13.39 5.74 0.30
N PHE A 398 12.76 6.84 -0.10
CA PHE A 398 11.96 6.89 -1.32
C PHE A 398 12.88 7.15 -2.51
N VAL A 399 12.96 6.20 -3.44
CA VAL A 399 13.90 6.24 -4.57
C VAL A 399 13.21 6.87 -5.78
N VAL A 400 13.84 7.89 -6.36
CA VAL A 400 13.36 8.52 -7.61
C VAL A 400 14.28 8.12 -8.75
N VAL A 401 13.78 7.26 -9.63
CA VAL A 401 14.52 6.71 -10.76
C VAL A 401 14.23 7.55 -11.99
N THR A 402 15.27 8.14 -12.59
CA THR A 402 15.13 8.82 -13.88
C THR A 402 15.42 7.84 -15.01
N ILE A 403 14.53 7.74 -16.00
CA ILE A 403 14.71 6.90 -17.18
C ILE A 403 14.63 7.73 -18.47
N ASN A 404 15.39 7.30 -19.47
CA ASN A 404 15.52 7.97 -20.76
C ASN A 404 14.62 7.36 -21.82
#